data_AF-A0A183BKB6-F1
#
_entry.id   AF-A0A183BKB6-F1
#
_cell.length_a   1.000
_cell.length_b   1.000
_cell.length_c   1.000
_cell.angle_alpha   90.00
_cell.angle_beta   90.00
_cell.angle_gamma   90.00
#
_symmetry.space_group_name_H-M   'P 1'
#
loop_
_entity.id
_entity.type
_entity.pdbx_description
1 polymer ?
#
loop_
_entity_poly.entity_id
_entity_poly.type
_entity_poly.pdbx_seq_one_letter_code
_entity_poly.pdbx_strand_id
1 'polypeptide(L)'
;MVALRAQFEASNDVGVFCKLTNAYCLVGIASSANFYSIVEAELADVIPVVHCTIAGLRIVGRVTAGNRHGLLVPNATTDQELQHIRNSLPDSVQIRRVDERLSALGNVIAWFSFF
;
A
#
# COMPACT_ATOMS: atom_id res chain seq x y z
N MET A 1 -16.20 16.55 -4.12
CA MET A 1 -15.65 15.24 -3.76
C MET A 1 -15.92 14.30 -4.93
N VAL A 2 -14.88 13.91 -5.66
CA VAL A 2 -15.00 13.01 -6.82
C VAL A 2 -14.68 11.60 -6.32
N ALA A 3 -15.53 10.63 -6.66
CA ALA A 3 -15.29 9.22 -6.36
C ALA A 3 -15.07 8.49 -7.69
N LEU A 4 -13.85 8.00 -7.91
CA LEU A 4 -13.49 7.26 -9.11
C LEU A 4 -13.72 5.76 -8.89
N ARG A 5 -14.32 5.12 -9.89
CA ARG A 5 -14.46 3.67 -9.93
C ARG A 5 -13.26 3.10 -10.67
N ALA A 6 -12.46 2.32 -9.96
CA ALA A 6 -11.35 1.57 -10.52
C ALA A 6 -11.61 0.08 -10.36
N GLN A 7 -11.14 -0.73 -11.30
CA GLN A 7 -11.17 -2.19 -11.22
C GLN A 7 -9.74 -2.71 -11.34
N PHE A 8 -9.40 -3.67 -10.48
CA PHE A 8 -8.08 -4.31 -10.45
C PHE A 8 -8.23 -5.77 -10.88
N GLU A 9 -7.70 -6.13 -12.06
CA GLU A 9 -7.78 -7.50 -12.62
C GLU A 9 -9.21 -8.09 -12.58
N ALA A 10 -10.23 -7.31 -12.94
CA ALA A 10 -11.66 -7.64 -12.88
C ALA A 10 -12.27 -7.83 -11.47
N SER A 11 -11.51 -7.54 -10.40
CA SER A 11 -12.01 -7.43 -9.04
C SER A 11 -12.35 -5.98 -8.68
N ASN A 12 -13.42 -5.81 -7.89
CA ASN A 12 -13.83 -4.52 -7.32
C ASN A 12 -13.15 -4.23 -5.97
N ASP A 13 -12.34 -5.15 -5.45
CA ASP A 13 -11.68 -5.03 -4.14
C ASP A 13 -10.41 -4.19 -4.20
N VAL A 14 -10.51 -2.95 -4.70
CA VAL A 14 -9.36 -2.06 -4.91
C VAL A 14 -8.55 -1.83 -3.63
N GLY A 15 -9.22 -1.67 -2.49
CA GLY A 15 -8.57 -1.45 -1.18
C GLY A 15 -7.74 -2.64 -0.68
N VAL A 16 -7.85 -3.81 -1.32
CA VAL A 16 -6.99 -4.96 -1.03
C VAL A 16 -5.63 -4.82 -1.71
N PHE A 17 -5.61 -4.19 -2.89
CA PHE A 17 -4.44 -4.07 -3.75
C PHE A 17 -3.76 -2.71 -3.68
N CYS A 18 -4.39 -1.70 -3.05
CA CYS A 18 -3.75 -0.41 -2.81
C CYS A 18 -3.91 0.06 -1.36
N LYS A 19 -2.96 0.89 -0.91
CA LYS A 19 -3.01 1.60 0.37
C LYS A 19 -2.83 3.08 0.13
N LEU A 20 -3.89 3.84 0.37
CA LEU A 20 -3.86 5.29 0.26
C LEU A 20 -3.63 5.93 1.64
N THR A 21 -2.66 6.83 1.75
CA THR A 21 -2.44 7.65 2.95
C THR A 21 -2.23 9.12 2.55
N ASN A 22 -2.25 10.03 3.53
CA ASN A 22 -2.05 11.46 3.28
C ASN A 22 -0.65 11.83 2.76
N ALA A 23 0.32 10.92 2.84
CA ALA A 23 1.72 11.19 2.48
C ALA A 23 2.26 10.30 1.35
N TYR A 24 1.65 9.15 1.11
CA TYR A 24 2.08 8.19 0.09
C TYR A 24 0.94 7.25 -0.29
N CYS A 25 1.04 6.69 -1.49
CA CYS A 25 0.18 5.62 -1.97
C CYS A 25 1.01 4.38 -2.28
N LEU A 26 0.61 3.22 -1.75
CA LEU A 26 1.19 1.94 -2.14
C LEU A 26 0.24 1.23 -3.10
N VAL A 27 0.78 0.68 -4.17
CA VAL A 27 0.01 -0.10 -5.13
C VAL A 27 0.70 -1.43 -5.36
N GLY A 28 -0.06 -2.51 -5.29
CA GLY A 28 0.41 -3.85 -5.62
C GLY A 28 0.76 -3.96 -7.09
N ILE A 29 1.88 -4.62 -7.39
CA ILE A 29 2.29 -4.90 -8.78
C ILE A 29 1.25 -5.83 -9.44
N ALA A 30 0.48 -5.28 -10.36
CA ALA A 30 -0.54 -5.90 -11.21
C ALA A 30 -0.09 -6.04 -12.67
N SER A 31 -0.76 -6.92 -13.41
CA SER A 31 -0.61 -6.99 -14.87
C SER A 31 -1.38 -5.90 -15.62
N SER A 32 -2.41 -5.29 -15.02
CA SER A 32 -3.27 -4.32 -15.72
C SER A 32 -2.80 -2.88 -15.52
N ALA A 33 -2.40 -2.21 -16.62
CA ALA A 33 -2.00 -0.81 -16.60
C ALA A 33 -3.15 0.19 -16.37
N ASN A 34 -4.39 -0.21 -16.64
CA ASN A 34 -5.58 0.65 -16.48
C ASN A 34 -5.70 1.22 -15.06
N PHE A 35 -5.36 0.43 -14.04
CA PHE A 35 -5.41 0.88 -12.65
C PHE A 35 -4.34 1.93 -12.37
N TYR A 36 -3.13 1.74 -12.88
CA TYR A 36 -2.03 2.67 -12.69
C TYR A 36 -2.35 4.04 -13.30
N SER A 37 -2.86 4.07 -14.53
CA SER A 37 -3.19 5.34 -15.20
C SER A 37 -4.24 6.15 -14.44
N ILE A 38 -5.24 5.49 -13.83
CA ILE A 38 -6.27 6.18 -13.03
C ILE A 38 -5.67 6.73 -11.73
N VAL A 39 -4.84 5.94 -11.05
CA VAL A 39 -4.22 6.34 -9.79
C VAL A 39 -3.21 7.46 -10.03
N GLU A 40 -2.34 7.32 -11.03
CA GLU A 40 -1.36 8.35 -11.37
C GLU A 40 -2.00 9.64 -11.84
N ALA A 41 -3.07 9.59 -12.65
CA ALA A 41 -3.74 10.79 -13.14
C ALA A 41 -4.27 11.70 -12.03
N GLU A 42 -4.60 11.15 -10.86
CA GLU A 42 -5.17 11.92 -9.75
C GLU A 42 -4.19 12.15 -8.60
N LEU A 43 -3.31 11.17 -8.35
CA LEU A 43 -2.48 11.14 -7.15
C LEU A 43 -1.02 11.50 -7.43
N ALA A 44 -0.51 11.34 -8.66
CA ALA A 44 0.91 11.55 -8.95
C ALA A 44 1.37 13.00 -8.69
N ASP A 45 0.46 13.98 -8.81
CA ASP A 45 0.76 15.39 -8.56
C ASP A 45 0.79 15.75 -7.06
N VAL A 46 0.19 14.93 -6.19
CA VAL A 46 -0.01 15.26 -4.76
C VAL A 46 0.82 14.37 -3.84
N ILE A 47 0.86 13.06 -4.10
CA ILE A 47 1.57 12.08 -3.27
C ILE A 47 2.32 11.05 -4.13
N PRO A 48 3.49 10.56 -3.67
CA PRO A 48 4.22 9.51 -4.37
C PRO A 48 3.41 8.22 -4.41
N VAL A 49 3.26 7.67 -5.62
CA VAL A 49 2.66 6.36 -5.87
C VAL A 49 3.79 5.34 -6.01
N VAL A 50 3.86 4.38 -5.08
CA VAL A 50 4.91 3.37 -5.01
C VAL A 50 4.35 2.02 -5.42
N HIS A 51 4.94 1.41 -6.44
CA HIS A 51 4.58 0.06 -6.87
C HIS A 51 5.46 -0.94 -6.16
N CYS A 52 4.88 -1.80 -5.34
CA CYS A 52 5.63 -2.77 -4.55
C CYS A 52 4.83 -4.06 -4.34
N THR A 53 5.55 -5.15 -4.09
CA THR A 53 5.00 -6.34 -3.44
C THR A 53 5.41 -6.34 -1.97
N ILE A 54 4.64 -7.05 -1.16
CA ILE A 54 4.93 -7.22 0.26
C ILE A 54 4.87 -8.70 0.55
N ALA A 55 6.00 -9.28 0.97
CA ALA A 55 6.14 -10.72 1.18
C ALA A 55 5.81 -11.54 -0.09
N GLY A 56 6.13 -11.01 -1.27
CA GLY A 56 5.81 -11.64 -2.55
C GLY A 56 4.32 -11.61 -2.92
N LEU A 57 3.49 -10.91 -2.13
CA LEU A 57 2.05 -10.78 -2.37
C LEU A 57 1.72 -9.43 -2.99
N ARG A 58 0.70 -9.44 -3.86
CA ARG A 58 0.14 -8.24 -4.53
C ARG A 58 -0.91 -7.53 -3.66
N ILE A 59 -1.32 -8.12 -2.54
CA ILE A 59 -2.38 -7.61 -1.66
C ILE A 59 -1.87 -6.61 -0.62
N VAL A 60 -1.10 -5.60 -1.07
CA VAL A 60 -0.39 -4.65 -0.21
C VAL A 60 -1.32 -3.90 0.75
N GLY A 61 -2.55 -3.59 0.34
CA GLY A 61 -3.53 -2.88 1.16
C GLY A 61 -3.95 -3.66 2.41
N ARG A 62 -4.01 -5.00 2.31
CA ARG A 62 -4.36 -5.89 3.42
C ARG A 62 -3.19 -6.24 4.32
N VAL A 63 -2.00 -6.44 3.76
CA VAL A 63 -0.85 -6.93 4.54
C VAL A 63 -0.05 -5.81 5.20
N THR A 64 -0.28 -4.55 4.80
CA THR A 64 0.39 -3.39 5.37
C THR A 64 -0.56 -2.48 6.13
N ALA A 65 -0.04 -1.88 7.20
CA ALA A 65 -0.73 -0.86 7.98
C ALA A 65 0.14 0.38 8.04
N GLY A 66 -0.35 1.54 7.64
CA GLY A 66 0.46 2.74 7.55
C GLY A 66 -0.36 4.01 7.68
N ASN A 67 0.29 5.06 8.17
CA ASN A 67 -0.21 6.42 8.27
C ASN A 67 0.82 7.40 7.70
N ARG A 68 0.56 8.70 7.77
CA ARG A 68 1.48 9.76 7.31
C ARG A 68 2.85 9.79 8.03
N HIS A 69 3.02 9.06 9.14
CA HIS A 69 4.22 9.05 9.96
C HIS A 69 5.01 7.74 9.86
N GLY A 70 4.38 6.65 9.41
CA GLY A 70 5.03 5.35 9.38
C GLY A 70 4.26 4.30 8.61
N LEU A 71 4.97 3.23 8.26
CA LEU A 71 4.46 2.06 7.56
C LEU A 71 4.93 0.80 8.29
N LEU A 72 3.98 -0.06 8.61
CA LEU A 72 4.19 -1.37 9.18
C LEU A 72 4.05 -2.43 8.09
N VAL A 73 5.07 -3.26 8.00
CA VAL A 73 5.15 -4.39 7.06
C VAL A 73 5.36 -5.69 7.84
N PRO A 74 4.90 -6.84 7.33
CA PRO A 74 5.13 -8.13 7.96
C PRO A 74 6.61 -8.49 7.96
N ASN A 75 7.02 -9.33 8.92
CA ASN A 75 8.37 -9.88 8.96
C ASN A 75 8.71 -10.77 7.74
N ALA A 76 7.69 -11.28 7.04
CA ALA A 76 7.84 -12.01 5.78
C ALA A 76 8.26 -11.12 4.59
N THR A 77 8.26 -9.79 4.75
CA THR A 77 8.69 -8.84 3.70
C THR A 77 10.18 -8.96 3.46
N THR A 78 10.56 -9.16 2.20
CA THR A 78 11.97 -9.31 1.82
C THR A 78 12.75 -8.01 2.01
N ASP A 79 14.08 -8.10 2.15
CA ASP A 79 14.94 -6.91 2.24
C ASP A 79 14.93 -6.07 0.97
N GLN A 80 14.75 -6.71 -0.18
CA GLN A 80 14.64 -6.02 -1.46
C GLN A 80 13.36 -5.17 -1.54
N GLU A 81 12.21 -5.72 -1.13
CA GLU A 81 10.95 -4.97 -1.05
C GLU A 81 11.06 -3.81 -0.06
N LEU A 82 11.67 -4.04 1.11
CA LEU A 82 11.83 -3.00 2.13
C LEU A 82 12.74 -1.87 1.65
N GLN A 83 13.85 -2.19 0.99
CA GLN A 83 14.75 -1.19 0.43
C GLN A 83 14.08 -0.39 -0.68
N HIS A 84 13.30 -1.04 -1.55
CA HIS A 84 12.53 -0.37 -2.59
C HIS A 84 11.56 0.65 -2.01
N ILE A 85 10.79 0.25 -1.00
CA ILE A 85 9.85 1.11 -0.29
C ILE A 85 10.58 2.27 0.39
N ARG A 86 11.73 2.02 1.03
CA ARG A 86 12.56 3.10 1.62
C ARG A 86 13.07 4.10 0.60
N ASN A 87 13.44 3.65 -0.60
CA ASN A 87 13.94 4.54 -1.64
C ASN A 87 12.83 5.38 -2.28
N SER A 88 11.59 4.89 -2.27
CA SER A 88 10.45 5.59 -2.88
C SER A 88 9.65 6.45 -1.90
N LEU A 89 9.69 6.17 -0.60
CA LEU A 89 9.02 6.98 0.41
C LEU A 89 9.93 8.10 0.96
N PRO A 90 9.33 9.24 1.38
CA PRO A 90 10.08 10.30 2.04
C PRO A 90 10.59 9.87 3.43
N ASP A 91 11.75 10.40 3.83
CA ASP A 91 12.43 10.08 5.10
C ASP A 91 11.59 10.34 6.37
N SER A 92 10.51 11.11 6.24
CA SER A 92 9.55 11.35 7.31
C SER A 92 8.73 10.12 7.70
N VAL A 93 8.67 9.10 6.83
CA VAL A 93 7.87 7.89 7.04
C VAL A 93 8.76 6.78 7.57
N GLN A 94 8.55 6.40 8.84
CA GLN A 94 9.29 5.30 9.44
C GLN A 94 8.72 3.93 9.03
N ILE A 95 9.53 3.12 8.35
CA ILE A 95 9.16 1.75 7.97
C ILE A 95 9.67 0.79 9.04
N ARG A 96 8.77 0.00 9.63
CA ARG A 96 9.11 -1.06 10.59
C ARG A 96 8.51 -2.40 10.19
N ARG A 97 9.33 -3.45 10.34
CA ARG A 97 8.86 -4.84 10.31
C ARG A 97 8.20 -5.16 11.65
N VAL A 98 7.02 -5.77 11.61
CA VAL A 98 6.33 -6.27 12.79
C VAL A 98 6.30 -7.80 12.73
N ASP A 99 6.72 -8.43 13.83
CA ASP A 99 6.70 -9.88 14.01
C ASP A 99 5.41 -10.27 14.73
N GLU A 100 4.37 -10.61 13.98
CA GLU A 100 3.13 -11.15 14.55
C GLU A 100 3.11 -12.67 14.38
N ARG A 101 3.29 -13.40 15.49
CA ARG A 101 3.17 -14.86 15.56
C ARG A 101 1.72 -15.36 15.70
N LEU A 102 0.69 -14.51 15.70
CA LEU A 102 -0.67 -14.91 16.10
C LEU A 102 -1.84 -14.56 15.17
N SER A 103 -1.72 -13.69 14.17
CA SER A 103 -2.69 -13.58 13.06
C SER A 103 -2.17 -12.56 12.04
N ALA A 104 -2.69 -12.53 10.81
CA ALA A 104 -2.24 -11.56 9.80
C ALA A 104 -2.41 -10.11 10.29
N LEU A 105 -1.39 -9.26 10.12
CA LEU A 105 -1.38 -7.84 10.53
C LEU A 105 -2.60 -7.03 10.08
N GLY A 106 -3.19 -7.38 8.94
CA GLY A 106 -4.42 -6.77 8.43
C GLY A 106 -5.69 -7.08 9.24
N ASN A 107 -5.68 -8.12 10.08
CA ASN A 107 -6.80 -8.50 10.95
C ASN A 107 -6.61 -8.05 12.41
N VAL A 108 -5.36 -7.87 12.88
CA VAL A 108 -5.08 -7.46 14.27
C VAL A 108 -5.07 -5.93 14.42
N ILE A 109 -4.71 -5.20 13.35
CA ILE A 109 -4.73 -3.73 13.33
C ILE A 109 -5.79 -3.25 12.32
N ALA A 110 -7.05 -3.27 12.73
CA ALA A 110 -8.13 -2.61 12.00
C ALA A 110 -8.05 -1.08 12.24
N TRP A 111 -7.23 -0.36 11.47
CA TRP A 111 -7.35 1.09 11.42
C TRP A 111 -8.34 1.49 10.32
N PHE A 112 -9.63 1.47 10.67
CA PHE A 112 -10.69 2.15 9.93
C PHE A 112 -10.42 3.66 9.99
N SER A 113 -9.82 4.24 8.95
CA SER A 113 -9.85 5.70 8.78
C SER A 113 -11.04 6.06 7.90
N PHE A 114 -12.23 6.07 8.50
CA PHE A 114 -13.39 6.81 7.99
C PHE A 114 -13.99 7.57 9.18
N PHE A 115 -13.38 8.71 9.50
CA PHE A 115 -14.03 9.89 10.08
C PHE A 115 -13.21 11.12 9.72
#